data_AF-A0A4R9AAD0-F1
#
_entry.id   AF-A0A4R9AAD0-F1
#
_cell.length_a   1.000
_cell.length_b   1.000
_cell.length_c   1.000
_cell.angle_alpha   90.00
_cell.angle_beta   90.00
_cell.angle_gamma   90.00
#
_symmetry.space_group_name_H-M   'P 1'
#
loop_
_entity.id
_entity.type
_entity.pdbx_description
1 polymer ?
#
loop_
_entity_poly.entity_id
_entity_poly.type
_entity_poly.pdbx_seq_one_letter_code
_entity_poly.pdbx_strand_id
1 'polypeptide(L)' 'MPLSVDIEDAKRHLALLVKRSESGEEIILTRRGHPVAQIVAINL' A
#
# COMPACT_ATOMS: atom_id res chain seq x y z
N MET A 1 -1.46 -10.65 7.34
CA MET A 1 -0.34 -9.75 7.72
C MET A 1 -0.31 -8.63 6.69
N PRO A 2 -0.23 -7.36 7.11
CA PRO A 2 -0.25 -6.23 6.18
C PRO A 2 0.96 -6.24 5.26
N LEU A 3 0.74 -5.98 3.97
CA LEU A 3 1.81 -5.88 2.98
C LEU A 3 2.55 -4.56 3.18
N SER A 4 3.84 -4.62 3.49
CA SER A 4 4.69 -3.43 3.60
C SER A 4 5.49 -3.22 2.32
N VAL A 5 5.43 -2.02 1.75
CA VAL A 5 6.11 -1.67 0.49
C VAL A 5 6.86 -0.35 0.67
N ASP A 6 8.11 -0.24 0.21
CA ASP A 6 8.80 1.06 0.21
C ASP A 6 8.15 2.01 -0.80
N ILE A 7 8.04 3.29 -0.45
CA ILE A 7 7.41 4.31 -1.28
C ILE A 7 8.05 4.39 -2.68
N GLU A 8 9.36 4.17 -2.82
CA GLU A 8 10.02 4.21 -4.13
C GLU A 8 9.62 3.03 -5.02
N ASP A 9 9.38 1.86 -4.44
CA ASP A 9 8.82 0.70 -5.16
C ASP A 9 7.33 0.89 -5.44
N ALA A 10 6.59 1.44 -4.48
CA ALA A 10 5.15 1.63 -4.58
C ALA A 10 4.76 2.54 -5.76
N LYS A 11 5.56 3.57 -6.07
CA LYS A 11 5.31 4.46 -7.23
C LYS A 11 5.21 3.70 -8.55
N ARG A 12 6.01 2.65 -8.74
CA ARG A 12 6.00 1.83 -9.97
C ARG A 12 4.78 0.92 -10.09
N HIS A 13 4.17 0.56 -8.97
CA HIS A 13 3.11 -0.44 -8.89
C HIS A 13 1.81 0.11 -8.28
N LEU A 14 1.66 1.43 -8.20
CA LEU A 14 0.58 2.08 -7.45
C LEU A 14 -0.81 1.57 -7.85
N ALA A 15 -1.07 1.43 -9.16
CA ALA A 15 -2.34 0.93 -9.66
C ALA A 15 -2.67 -0.49 -9.16
N LEU A 16 -1.67 -1.39 -9.11
CA LEU A 16 -1.85 -2.74 -8.58
C LEU A 16 -2.09 -2.71 -7.07
N LEU A 17 -1.34 -1.88 -6.34
CA LEU A 17 -1.49 -1.74 -4.89
C LEU A 17 -2.87 -1.19 -4.53
N VAL A 18 -3.37 -0.18 -5.24
CA VAL A 18 -4.73 0.33 -5.04
C VAL A 18 -5.77 -0.76 -5.29
N LYS A 19 -5.69 -1.50 -6.41
CA LYS A 19 -6.61 -2.61 -6.70
C LYS A 19 -6.63 -3.69 -5.61
N ARG A 20 -5.47 -3.99 -5.05
CA ARG A 20 -5.34 -4.93 -3.93
C ARG A 20 -6.00 -4.39 -2.66
N SER A 21 -5.82 -3.09 -2.37
CA SER A 21 -6.49 -2.42 -1.26
C SER A 21 -8.02 -2.41 -1.42
N GLU A 22 -8.54 -2.14 -2.62
CA GLU A 22 -9.96 -2.24 -2.97
C GLU A 22 -10.53 -3.65 -2.73
N SER A 23 -9.68 -4.68 -2.82
CA SER A 23 -10.07 -6.07 -2.54
C SER A 23 -10.03 -6.43 -1.04
N GLY A 24 -9.80 -5.44 -0.17
CA GLY A 24 -9.71 -5.61 1.29
C GLY A 24 -8.30 -5.92 1.80
N GLU A 25 -7.27 -5.84 0.96
CA GLU A 25 -5.90 -6.07 1.41
C GLU A 25 -5.31 -4.85 2.12
N GLU A 26 -4.72 -5.08 3.29
CA GLU A 26 -4.08 -4.02 4.05
C GLU A 26 -2.66 -3.75 3.54
N ILE A 27 -2.41 -2.53 3.05
CA ILE A 27 -1.13 -2.14 2.44
C ILE A 27 -0.53 -0.95 3.18
N ILE A 28 0.64 -1.15 3.78
CA ILE A 28 1.44 -0.15 4.47
C ILE A 28 2.56 0.34 3.55
N LEU A 29 2.61 1.66 3.36
CA LEU A 29 3.71 2.32 2.69
C LEU A 29 4.80 2.66 3.72
N THR A 30 6.02 2.31 3.39
CA THR A 30 7.20 2.56 4.22
C THR A 30 8.17 3.51 3.53
N ARG A 31 9.03 4.15 4.31
CA ARG A 31 10.18 4.89 3.81
C ARG A 31 11.40 4.42 4.57
N ARG A 32 12.35 3.81 3.87
CA ARG A 32 13.54 3.20 4.51
C ARG A 32 13.13 2.23 5.63
N GLY A 33 12.14 1.39 5.36
CA GLY A 33 11.61 0.38 6.29
C GLY A 33 10.71 0.90 7.42
N HIS A 34 10.52 2.21 7.55
CA HIS A 34 9.65 2.80 8.58
C HIS A 34 8.25 3.04 8.00
N PRO A 35 7.16 2.57 8.63
CA PRO A 35 5.80 2.88 8.20
C PRO A 35 5.54 4.38 8.18
N VAL A 36 4.95 4.89 7.10
CA VAL A 36 4.68 6.33 6.93
C VAL A 36 3.29 6.64 6.39
N ALA A 37 2.64 5.69 5.71
CA ALA A 37 1.28 5.85 5.20
C ALA A 37 0.63 4.47 4.98
N GLN A 38 -0.66 4.47 4.67
CA GLN A 38 -1.44 3.27 4.34
C GLN A 38 -2.32 3.56 3.13
N ILE A 39 -2.51 2.57 2.27
CA ILE A 39 -3.53 2.62 1.21
C ILE A 39 -4.79 1.98 1.78
N VAL A 40 -5.87 2.74 1.80
CA VAL A 40 -7.19 2.30 2.25
C VAL A 40 -8.20 2.48 1.12
N ALA A 41 -9.03 1.47 0.90
CA ALA A 41 -10.18 1.61 0.03
C ALA A 41 -11.18 2.59 0.66
N ILE A 42 -11.74 3.47 -0.16
CA ILE A 42 -12.66 4.52 0.33
C ILE A 42 -14.07 3.96 0.54
N ASN A 43 -14.48 3.01 -0.31
CA ASN A 43 -15.80 2.36 -0.24
C ASN A 43 -15.58 0.84 -0.25
N LEU A 44 -15.81 0.19 0.88
CA LEU A 44 -15.79 -1.27 1.04
C LEU A 44 -17.21 -1.83 1.09
#